data_AF-A0A9X8VBQ7-F1
#
_entry.id   AF-A0A9X8VBQ7-F1
#
_cell.length_a   1.000
_cell.length_b   1.000
_cell.length_c   1.000
_cell.angle_alpha   90.00
_cell.angle_beta   90.00
_cell.angle_gamma   90.00
#
_symmetry.space_group_name_H-M   'P 1'
#
loop_
_entity.id
_entity.type
_entity.pdbx_description
1 polymer ?
#
loop_
_entity_poly.entity_id
_entity_poly.type
_entity_poly.pdbx_seq_one_letter_code
_entity_poly.pdbx_strand_id
1 'polypeptide(L)'
;QEARLMEMNHDLTLTGWATDSNDPDSFFRPLLSCAAIRSQTNYAHWCDPGFDEVLQNALLSQQLSQRIDNYRKAQKILEQQLPVLPLASSLRLQAYRYDIKGLVL
;
A
#
# COMPACT_ATOMS: atom_id res chain seq x y z
N GLN A 1 -10.78 9.95 13.07
CA GLN A 1 -9.88 8.81 13.31
C GLN A 1 -8.57 9.02 12.57
N GLU A 2 -8.60 9.32 11.27
CA GLU A 2 -7.42 9.65 10.46
C GLU A 2 -6.56 10.80 11.02
N ALA A 3 -7.18 11.88 11.54
CA ALA A 3 -6.45 12.99 12.16
C ALA A 3 -5.52 12.56 13.31
N ARG A 4 -5.91 11.54 14.11
CA ARG A 4 -5.05 10.99 15.18
C ARG A 4 -3.94 10.08 14.66
N LEU A 5 -4.14 9.46 13.50
CA LEU A 5 -3.11 8.63 12.86
C LEU A 5 -2.01 9.50 12.23
N MET A 6 -2.36 10.68 11.73
CA MET A 6 -1.42 11.65 11.16
C MET A 6 -0.54 12.33 12.22
N GLU A 7 -0.98 12.35 13.49
CA GLU A 7 -0.17 12.78 14.64
C GLU A 7 0.92 11.76 15.01
N MET A 8 0.81 10.52 14.51
CA MET A 8 1.78 9.42 14.67
C MET A 8 2.19 9.15 16.12
N ASN A 9 1.24 9.34 17.03
CA ASN A 9 1.38 9.05 18.45
C ASN A 9 0.78 7.67 18.80
N HIS A 10 1.05 6.67 17.97
CA HIS A 10 0.58 5.30 18.15
C HIS A 10 1.75 4.32 18.14
N ASP A 11 1.72 3.33 19.03
CA ASP A 11 2.68 2.22 19.00
C ASP A 11 2.31 1.21 17.89
N LEU A 12 1.01 1.00 17.71
CA LEU A 12 0.43 0.14 16.69
C LEU A 12 -0.95 0.65 16.30
N THR A 13 -1.28 0.56 15.02
CA THR A 13 -2.62 0.90 14.52
C THR A 13 -3.13 -0.16 13.55
N LEU A 14 -4.42 -0.49 13.66
CA LEU A 14 -5.10 -1.32 12.68
C LEU A 14 -5.61 -0.40 11.55
N THR A 15 -5.07 -0.59 10.37
CA THR A 15 -5.42 0.18 9.17
C THR A 15 -5.53 -0.74 7.95
N GLY A 16 -6.02 -0.20 6.85
CA GLY A 16 -6.11 -0.88 5.57
C GLY A 16 -5.87 0.08 4.42
N TRP A 17 -5.77 -0.48 3.22
CA TRP A 17 -5.64 0.28 1.99
C TRP A 17 -6.54 -0.33 0.93
N ALA A 18 -7.27 0.53 0.23
CA ALA A 18 -8.01 0.18 -0.97
C ALA A 18 -7.46 1.07 -2.10
N THR A 19 -7.19 0.48 -3.25
CA THR A 19 -6.69 1.19 -4.43
C THR A 19 -7.68 1.00 -5.57
N ASP A 20 -7.92 2.08 -6.31
CA ASP A 20 -8.69 2.08 -7.55
C ASP A 20 -7.81 1.78 -8.78
N SER A 21 -6.50 1.51 -8.55
CA SER A 21 -5.52 1.20 -9.58
C SER A 21 -5.09 -0.26 -9.53
N ASN A 22 -4.92 -0.86 -10.70
CA ASN A 22 -4.35 -2.21 -10.85
C ASN A 22 -2.80 -2.20 -10.84
N ASP A 23 -2.16 -1.05 -10.65
CA ASP A 23 -0.71 -0.96 -10.56
C ASP A 23 -0.22 -1.20 -9.12
N PRO A 24 0.69 -2.16 -8.88
CA PRO A 24 1.20 -2.44 -7.53
C PRO A 24 1.87 -1.24 -6.85
N ASP A 25 2.42 -0.27 -7.60
CA ASP A 25 3.03 0.95 -7.03
C ASP A 25 2.03 1.73 -6.17
N SER A 26 0.74 1.69 -6.53
CA SER A 26 -0.34 2.35 -5.81
C SER A 26 -0.58 1.80 -4.39
N PHE A 27 -0.06 0.61 -4.09
CA PHE A 27 -0.04 0.05 -2.73
C PHE A 27 1.25 0.41 -2.02
N PHE A 28 2.41 0.13 -2.63
CA PHE A 28 3.70 0.24 -1.92
C PHE A 28 4.13 1.68 -1.69
N ARG A 29 4.11 2.54 -2.71
CA ARG A 29 4.71 3.88 -2.62
C ARG A 29 3.97 4.81 -1.68
N PRO A 30 2.63 4.93 -1.72
CA PRO A 30 1.90 5.82 -0.81
C PRO A 30 1.94 5.34 0.64
N LEU A 31 2.08 4.04 0.90
CA LEU A 31 2.03 3.49 2.26
C LEU A 31 3.40 3.36 2.92
N LEU A 32 4.45 3.06 2.17
CA LEU A 32 5.69 2.52 2.76
C LEU A 32 6.97 3.18 2.23
N SER A 33 6.87 4.08 1.24
CA SER A 33 8.07 4.82 0.80
C SER A 33 8.56 5.80 1.88
N CYS A 34 9.84 6.17 1.83
CA CYS A 34 10.35 7.21 2.72
C CYS A 34 9.68 8.57 2.46
N ALA A 35 9.28 8.85 1.21
CA ALA A 35 8.55 10.07 0.88
C ALA A 35 7.15 10.11 1.52
N ALA A 36 6.49 8.96 1.69
CA ALA A 36 5.17 8.85 2.29
C ALA A 36 5.13 9.24 3.79
N ILE A 37 6.28 9.23 4.47
CA ILE A 37 6.39 9.78 5.84
C ILE A 37 6.07 11.27 5.84
N ARG A 38 6.66 12.03 4.89
CA ARG A 38 6.40 13.48 4.77
C ARG A 38 4.96 13.78 4.37
N SER A 39 4.34 12.88 3.62
CA SER A 39 2.93 12.95 3.25
C SER A 39 1.97 12.42 4.32
N GLN A 40 2.49 11.96 5.47
CA GLN A 40 1.71 11.42 6.59
C GLN A 40 0.79 10.24 6.21
N THR A 41 1.13 9.49 5.17
CA THR A 41 0.40 8.29 4.73
C THR A 41 1.11 6.99 5.14
N ASN A 42 2.39 7.08 5.51
CA ASN A 42 3.14 5.97 6.08
C ASN A 42 2.98 5.95 7.61
N TYR A 43 1.94 5.28 8.08
CA TYR A 43 1.66 5.14 9.52
C TYR A 43 2.63 4.19 10.25
N ALA A 44 3.42 3.39 9.54
CA ALA A 44 4.47 2.58 10.14
C ALA A 44 5.70 3.42 10.52
N HIS A 45 5.78 4.66 10.03
CA HIS A 45 6.91 5.57 10.23
C HIS A 45 8.26 4.94 9.86
N TRP A 46 8.22 4.01 8.89
CA TRP A 46 9.35 3.18 8.48
C TRP A 46 9.91 3.70 7.16
N CYS A 47 11.24 3.78 7.07
CA CYS A 47 11.95 4.19 5.86
C CYS A 47 13.17 3.28 5.66
N ASP A 48 13.20 2.63 4.50
CA ASP A 48 14.32 1.81 4.04
C ASP A 48 14.73 2.28 2.63
N PRO A 49 15.95 2.84 2.45
CA PRO A 49 16.39 3.31 1.14
C PRO A 49 16.48 2.21 0.08
N GLY A 50 16.75 0.96 0.47
CA GLY A 50 16.81 -0.18 -0.45
C GLY A 50 15.43 -0.57 -0.97
N PHE A 51 14.40 -0.47 -0.14
CA PHE A 51 13.00 -0.60 -0.54
C PHE A 51 12.61 0.50 -1.53
N ASP A 52 12.93 1.77 -1.24
CA ASP A 52 12.67 2.89 -2.15
C ASP A 52 13.37 2.70 -3.50
N GLU A 53 14.61 2.20 -3.51
CA GLU A 53 15.34 1.87 -4.74
C GLU A 53 14.65 0.76 -5.54
N VAL A 54 14.19 -0.31 -4.87
CA VAL A 54 13.44 -1.38 -5.51
C VAL A 54 12.14 -0.86 -6.13
N LEU A 55 11.41 0.02 -5.44
CA LEU A 55 10.20 0.66 -5.98
C LEU A 55 10.53 1.57 -7.17
N GLN A 56 11.64 2.31 -7.11
CA GLN A 56 12.08 3.15 -8.21
C GLN A 56 12.43 2.32 -9.46
N ASN A 57 13.14 1.22 -9.29
CA ASN A 57 13.46 0.28 -10.36
C ASN A 57 12.20 -0.37 -10.95
N ALA A 58 11.20 -0.69 -10.11
CA ALA A 58 9.91 -1.20 -10.57
C ALA A 58 9.12 -0.16 -11.38
N LEU A 59 9.19 1.12 -11.02
CA LEU A 59 8.50 2.21 -11.71
C LEU A 59 9.15 2.53 -13.06
N LEU A 60 10.48 2.51 -13.14
CA LEU A 60 11.23 2.84 -14.37
C LEU A 60 11.28 1.70 -15.39
N SER A 61 11.04 0.46 -14.97
CA SER A 61 11.10 -0.70 -15.87
C SER A 61 9.89 -0.78 -16.80
N GLN A 62 10.15 -0.92 -18.10
CA GLN A 62 9.11 -1.15 -19.11
C GLN A 62 8.75 -2.64 -19.27
N GLN A 63 9.56 -3.55 -18.73
CA GLN A 63 9.33 -4.98 -18.85
C GLN A 63 8.51 -5.50 -17.66
N LEU A 64 7.34 -6.08 -17.93
CA LEU A 64 6.45 -6.60 -16.89
C LEU A 64 7.15 -7.61 -15.96
N SER A 65 7.99 -8.50 -16.50
CA SER A 65 8.73 -9.49 -15.70
C SER A 65 9.67 -8.83 -14.70
N GLN A 66 10.40 -7.79 -15.11
CA GLN A 66 11.29 -7.04 -14.21
C GLN A 66 10.50 -6.30 -13.14
N ARG A 67 9.34 -5.72 -13.48
CA ARG A 67 8.43 -5.11 -12.48
C ARG A 67 7.99 -6.14 -11.45
N ILE A 68 7.55 -7.32 -11.89
CA ILE A 68 7.15 -8.43 -11.01
C ILE A 68 8.30 -8.82 -10.07
N ASP A 69 9.51 -8.96 -10.59
CA ASP A 69 10.66 -9.35 -9.77
C ASP A 69 11.04 -8.28 -8.75
N ASN A 70 10.94 -6.99 -9.11
CA ASN A 70 11.16 -5.90 -8.16
C ASN A 70 10.09 -5.88 -7.07
N TYR A 71 8.80 -6.02 -7.40
CA TYR A 71 7.75 -6.07 -6.36
C TYR A 71 7.86 -7.32 -5.47
N ARG A 72 8.36 -8.45 -5.98
CA ARG A 72 8.69 -9.61 -5.14
C ARG A 72 9.83 -9.32 -4.17
N LYS A 73 10.86 -8.59 -4.60
CA LYS A 73 11.94 -8.14 -3.70
C LYS A 73 11.40 -7.19 -2.63
N ALA A 74 10.53 -6.25 -3.01
CA ALA A 74 9.87 -5.34 -2.07
C ALA A 74 9.08 -6.13 -1.01
N GLN A 75 8.29 -7.12 -1.41
CA GLN A 75 7.55 -8.00 -0.48
C GLN A 75 8.50 -8.73 0.48
N LYS A 76 9.61 -9.29 0.01
CA LYS A 76 10.61 -9.95 0.87
C LYS A 76 11.21 -9.00 1.91
N ILE A 77 11.48 -7.75 1.54
CA ILE A 77 11.98 -6.75 2.50
C ILE A 77 10.94 -6.51 3.60
N LEU A 78 9.66 -6.36 3.23
CA LEU A 78 8.57 -6.16 4.18
C LEU A 78 8.36 -7.38 5.09
N GLU A 79 8.47 -8.60 4.55
CA GLU A 79 8.39 -9.85 5.34
C GLU A 79 9.54 -9.96 6.36
N GLN A 80 10.74 -9.49 6.01
CA GLN A 80 11.91 -9.56 6.88
C GLN A 80 11.91 -8.48 7.97
N GLN A 81 11.51 -7.27 7.61
CA GLN A 81 11.57 -6.11 8.51
C GLN A 81 10.27 -5.86 9.27
N LEU A 82 9.14 -6.43 8.81
CA LEU A 82 7.82 -6.34 9.42
C LEU A 82 7.37 -4.91 9.81
N PRO A 83 7.52 -3.88 8.95
CA PRO A 83 7.00 -2.55 9.26
C PRO A 83 5.46 -2.52 9.30
N VAL A 84 4.83 -3.47 8.60
CA VAL A 84 3.39 -3.74 8.64
C VAL A 84 3.16 -5.24 8.74
N LEU A 85 2.06 -5.63 9.40
CA LEU A 85 1.63 -7.03 9.48
C LEU A 85 0.39 -7.23 8.61
N PRO A 86 0.49 -7.86 7.43
CA PRO A 86 -0.67 -8.18 6.61
C PRO A 86 -1.59 -9.17 7.34
N LEU A 87 -2.87 -8.81 7.50
CA LEU A 87 -3.84 -9.66 8.21
C LEU A 87 -4.80 -10.39 7.27
N ALA A 88 -5.39 -9.68 6.31
CA ALA A 88 -6.39 -10.22 5.41
C ALA A 88 -6.57 -9.37 4.15
N SER A 89 -7.15 -9.95 3.11
CA SER A 89 -7.71 -9.23 1.95
C SER A 89 -9.22 -9.43 1.94
N SER A 90 -9.99 -8.33 2.01
CA SER A 90 -11.45 -8.37 2.08
C SER A 90 -12.10 -8.39 0.70
N LEU A 91 -13.28 -9.00 0.60
CA LEU A 91 -14.19 -8.82 -0.53
C LEU A 91 -14.85 -7.45 -0.46
N ARG A 92 -15.04 -6.80 -1.62
CA ARG A 92 -15.88 -5.61 -1.74
C ARG A 92 -17.33 -6.05 -1.90
N LEU A 93 -18.14 -5.85 -0.86
CA LEU A 93 -19.55 -6.21 -0.84
C LEU A 93 -20.41 -4.95 -0.92
N GLN A 94 -21.40 -4.95 -1.82
CA GLN A 94 -22.39 -3.88 -1.92
C GLN A 94 -23.79 -4.48 -2.05
N ALA A 95 -24.69 -4.09 -1.13
CA ALA A 95 -26.10 -4.41 -1.22
C ALA A 95 -26.85 -3.22 -1.85
N TYR A 96 -27.77 -3.50 -2.78
CA TYR A 96 -28.58 -2.48 -3.44
C TYR A 96 -30.03 -2.95 -3.57
N ARG A 97 -30.96 -2.00 -3.70
CA ARG A 97 -32.38 -2.31 -3.89
C ARG A 97 -32.63 -2.84 -5.31
N TYR A 98 -33.56 -3.78 -5.43
CA TYR A 98 -33.88 -4.45 -6.71
C TYR A 98 -34.31 -3.49 -7.83
N ASP A 99 -34.81 -2.30 -7.49
CA ASP A 99 -35.32 -1.30 -8.43
C ASP A 99 -34.25 -0.31 -8.91
N ILE A 100 -33.03 -0.37 -8.37
CA ILE A 100 -31.89 0.44 -8.82
C ILE A 100 -31.31 -0.14 -10.12
N LYS A 101 -31.14 0.72 -11.13
CA LYS A 101 -30.55 0.38 -12.43
C LYS A 101 -29.26 1.17 -12.65
N GLY A 102 -28.34 0.60 -13.42
CA GLY A 102 -27.10 1.29 -13.83
C GLY A 102 -26.02 1.38 -12.74
N LEU A 103 -26.13 0.60 -11.67
CA LEU A 103 -25.06 0.47 -10.68
C LEU A 103 -23.90 -0.32 -11.30
N VAL A 104 -22.74 0.32 -11.41
CA VAL A 104 -21.47 -0.31 -11.82
C VAL A 104 -20.53 -0.24 -10.63
N LEU A 105 -19.85 -1.35 -10.34
CA LEU A 105 -18.86 -1.47 -9.27
C LEU A 105 -17.50 -0.93 -9.70
#